data_AF-A0A932HBW7-F1
#
_entry.id   AF-A0A932HBW7-F1
#
_cell.length_a   1.000
_cell.length_b   1.000
_cell.length_c   1.000
_cell.angle_alpha   90.00
_cell.angle_beta   90.00
_cell.angle_gamma   90.00
#
_symmetry.space_group_name_H-M   'P 1'
#
loop_
_entity.id
_entity.type
_entity.pdbx_description
1 polymer ?
#
loop_
_entity_poly.entity_id
_entity_poly.type
_entity_poly.pdbx_seq_one_letter_code
_entity_poly.pdbx_strand_id
1 'polypeptide(L)'
;LIADVIGDRACGYWAAIGMVYANWHPLLLIGPSIARVFAQEGWSKDDIRRYLYEKVTIPASRAERYAYHCGQTGFRVTEHVKQGLLPPAYHESDDPDRPVPVFQRAEWIGIVVAGDPGRNQSKGYVSNHIQGPPVSKRVRLPENWEELLAAAR
;
A
#
# COMPACT_ATOMS: atom_id res chain seq x y z
N LEU A 1 -12.86 -7.27 5.06
CA LEU A 1 -11.65 -7.95 5.60
C LEU A 1 -10.34 -7.40 5.04
N ILE A 2 -10.13 -7.31 3.71
CA ILE A 2 -8.87 -6.75 3.14
C ILE A 2 -8.62 -5.31 3.58
N ALA A 3 -9.64 -4.45 3.54
CA ALA A 3 -9.52 -3.07 4.01
C ALA A 3 -9.18 -2.94 5.49
N ASP A 4 -9.61 -3.89 6.33
CA ASP A 4 -9.26 -3.93 7.75
C ASP A 4 -7.84 -4.47 7.94
N VAL A 5 -7.59 -5.72 7.55
CA VAL A 5 -6.32 -6.40 7.82
C VAL A 5 -5.14 -5.79 7.08
N ILE A 6 -5.30 -5.51 5.78
CA ILE A 6 -4.21 -4.98 4.95
C ILE A 6 -4.24 -3.45 4.95
N GLY A 7 -5.42 -2.85 4.80
CA GLY A 7 -5.57 -1.40 4.78
C GLY A 7 -5.26 -0.76 6.14
N ASP A 8 -6.13 -0.94 7.13
CA ASP A 8 -6.00 -0.27 8.42
C ASP A 8 -4.81 -0.80 9.24
N ARG A 9 -4.73 -2.13 9.43
CA ARG A 9 -3.76 -2.71 10.38
C ARG A 9 -2.34 -2.80 9.84
N ALA A 10 -2.14 -3.17 8.58
CA ALA A 10 -0.80 -3.31 8.01
C ALA A 10 -0.31 -1.98 7.39
N CYS A 11 -1.09 -1.40 6.48
CA CYS A 11 -0.70 -0.18 5.77
C CYS A 11 -0.89 1.06 6.65
N GLY A 12 -1.99 1.16 7.41
CA GLY A 12 -2.30 2.33 8.25
C GLY A 12 -1.25 2.58 9.34
N TYR A 13 -0.62 1.53 9.87
CA TYR A 13 0.48 1.68 10.83
C TYR A 13 1.70 2.40 10.22
N TRP A 14 2.05 2.10 8.97
CA TRP A 14 3.22 2.67 8.28
C TRP A 14 2.90 3.85 7.35
N ALA A 15 1.62 4.18 7.18
CA ALA A 15 1.17 5.25 6.29
C ALA A 15 1.80 6.61 6.63
N ALA A 16 2.04 6.87 7.93
CA ALA A 16 2.66 8.09 8.42
C ALA A 16 4.03 8.37 7.79
N ILE A 17 4.87 7.34 7.60
CA ILE A 17 6.18 7.53 6.97
C ILE A 17 6.02 7.77 5.47
N GLY A 18 5.00 7.18 4.84
CA GLY A 18 4.62 7.55 3.49
C GLY A 18 4.25 9.03 3.38
N MET A 19 3.54 9.56 4.38
CA MET A 19 3.14 10.96 4.41
C MET A 19 4.35 11.89 4.60
N VAL A 20 5.29 11.53 5.48
CA VAL A 20 6.54 12.26 5.70
C VAL A 20 7.31 12.50 4.40
N TYR A 21 7.42 11.46 3.57
CA TYR A 21 8.16 11.52 2.30
C TYR A 21 7.29 11.88 1.09
N ALA A 22 5.98 12.09 1.27
CA ALA A 22 5.01 12.22 0.18
C ALA A 22 5.14 11.12 -0.89
N ASN A 23 5.50 9.91 -0.46
CA ASN A 23 5.82 8.79 -1.34
C ASN A 23 5.35 7.47 -0.72
N TRP A 24 4.35 6.83 -1.33
CA TRP A 24 3.68 5.68 -0.72
C TRP A 24 3.19 4.66 -1.74
N HIS A 25 3.95 3.57 -1.89
CA HIS A 25 3.68 2.51 -2.87
C HIS A 25 3.54 1.11 -2.22
N PRO A 26 2.49 0.89 -1.40
CA PRO A 26 2.26 -0.41 -0.79
C PRO A 26 1.88 -1.47 -1.84
N LEU A 27 2.28 -2.71 -1.60
CA LEU A 27 2.00 -3.85 -2.46
C LEU A 27 1.05 -4.83 -1.76
N LEU A 28 -0.10 -5.08 -2.38
CA LEU A 28 -1.05 -6.10 -1.99
C LEU A 28 -0.76 -7.39 -2.77
N LEU A 29 -0.36 -8.43 -2.05
CA LEU A 29 -0.36 -9.79 -2.56
C LEU A 29 -1.71 -10.43 -2.26
N ILE A 30 -2.50 -10.65 -3.30
CA ILE A 30 -3.83 -11.25 -3.21
C ILE A 30 -3.75 -12.72 -3.63
N GLY A 31 -4.22 -13.61 -2.77
CA GLY A 31 -4.27 -15.05 -3.08
C GLY A 31 -5.19 -15.35 -4.26
N PRO A 32 -4.90 -16.38 -5.10
CA PRO A 32 -5.69 -16.65 -6.30
C PRO A 32 -7.17 -16.95 -6.03
N SER A 33 -7.47 -17.63 -4.91
CA SER A 33 -8.85 -17.92 -4.48
C SER A 33 -9.64 -16.65 -4.19
N ILE A 34 -9.02 -15.65 -3.55
CA ILE A 34 -9.63 -14.36 -3.23
C ILE A 34 -9.78 -13.50 -4.49
N ALA A 35 -8.75 -13.45 -5.33
CA ALA A 35 -8.80 -12.72 -6.60
C ALA A 35 -9.94 -13.22 -7.51
N ARG A 36 -10.21 -14.54 -7.50
CA ARG A 36 -11.31 -15.13 -8.24
C ARG A 36 -12.67 -14.63 -7.76
N VAL A 37 -12.87 -14.51 -6.45
CA VAL A 37 -14.13 -13.98 -5.88
C VAL A 37 -14.37 -12.55 -6.36
N PHE A 38 -13.36 -11.67 -6.27
CA PHE A 38 -13.48 -10.31 -6.80
C PHE A 38 -13.84 -10.30 -8.29
N ALA A 39 -13.15 -11.10 -9.10
CA ALA A 39 -13.41 -11.16 -10.54
C ALA A 39 -14.82 -11.68 -10.87
N GLN A 40 -15.33 -12.66 -10.11
CA GLN A 40 -16.70 -13.19 -10.27
C GLN A 40 -17.76 -12.15 -9.95
N GLU A 41 -17.52 -11.29 -8.97
CA GLU A 41 -18.37 -10.15 -8.62
C GLU A 41 -18.15 -8.93 -9.53
N GLY A 42 -17.34 -9.06 -10.59
CA GLY A 42 -17.09 -8.01 -11.58
C GLY A 42 -16.09 -6.92 -11.15
N TRP A 43 -15.36 -7.11 -10.05
CA TRP A 43 -14.39 -6.13 -9.57
C TRP A 43 -13.08 -6.19 -10.35
N SER A 44 -12.66 -5.05 -10.89
CA SER A 44 -11.31 -4.87 -11.44
C SER A 44 -10.29 -4.55 -10.33
N LYS A 45 -9.01 -4.57 -10.68
CA LYS A 45 -7.96 -4.07 -9.78
C LYS A 45 -8.15 -2.59 -9.46
N ASP A 46 -8.63 -1.80 -10.41
CA ASP A 46 -8.82 -0.36 -10.20
C ASP A 46 -9.99 -0.07 -9.26
N ASP A 47 -11.03 -0.90 -9.28
CA ASP A 47 -12.11 -0.82 -8.30
C ASP A 47 -11.61 -1.12 -6.88
N ILE A 48 -10.74 -2.11 -6.73
CA ILE A 48 -10.10 -2.42 -5.44
C ILE A 48 -9.24 -1.24 -4.96
N ARG A 49 -8.43 -0.66 -5.85
CA ARG A 49 -7.60 0.52 -5.52
C ARG A 49 -8.45 1.70 -5.07
N ARG A 50 -9.49 2.02 -5.84
CA ARG A 50 -10.43 3.10 -5.54
C ARG A 50 -11.11 2.88 -4.19
N TYR A 51 -11.64 1.68 -3.97
CA TYR A 51 -12.27 1.32 -2.70
C TYR A 51 -11.32 1.49 -1.51
N LEU A 52 -10.08 1.02 -1.62
CA LEU A 52 -9.10 1.15 -0.54
C LEU A 52 -8.72 2.61 -0.28
N TYR A 53 -8.49 3.39 -1.34
CA TYR A 53 -8.20 4.81 -1.25
C TYR A 53 -9.32 5.58 -0.55
N GLU A 54 -10.58 5.32 -0.92
CA GLU A 54 -11.74 6.04 -0.39
C GLU A 54 -12.15 5.61 1.02
N LYS A 55 -11.93 4.34 1.39
CA LYS A 55 -12.51 3.76 2.62
C LYS A 55 -11.51 3.51 3.73
N VAL A 56 -10.21 3.52 3.45
CA VAL A 56 -9.19 3.22 4.47
C VAL A 56 -8.57 4.53 4.95
N THR A 57 -8.88 4.89 6.20
CA THR A 57 -8.44 6.12 6.83
C THR A 57 -7.87 5.87 8.22
N ILE A 58 -7.00 6.75 8.69
CA ILE A 58 -6.56 6.82 10.08
C ILE A 58 -6.77 8.25 10.64
N PRO A 59 -6.90 8.44 11.95
CA PRO A 59 -6.88 9.78 12.54
C PRO A 59 -5.54 10.48 12.25
N ALA A 60 -5.55 11.77 11.92
CA ALA A 60 -4.32 12.53 11.67
C ALA A 60 -3.35 12.50 12.88
N SER A 61 -3.87 12.62 14.10
CA SER A 61 -3.13 12.52 15.36
C SER A 61 -2.38 11.19 15.49
N ARG A 62 -2.99 10.10 15.03
CA ARG A 62 -2.40 8.76 15.04
C ARG A 62 -1.24 8.70 14.04
N ALA A 63 -1.41 9.26 12.84
CA ALA A 63 -0.35 9.35 11.86
C ALA A 63 0.86 10.14 12.40
N GLU A 64 0.63 11.32 12.98
CA GLU A 64 1.69 12.14 13.58
C GLU A 64 2.40 11.42 14.73
N ARG A 65 1.65 10.70 15.58
CA ARG A 65 2.22 9.88 16.65
C ARG A 65 3.10 8.74 16.10
N TYR A 66 2.67 8.05 15.05
CA TYR A 66 3.48 7.00 14.43
C TYR A 66 4.76 7.56 13.80
N ALA A 67 4.67 8.70 13.12
CA ALA A 67 5.84 9.42 12.60
C ALA A 67 6.82 9.77 13.72
N TYR A 68 6.32 10.31 14.84
CA TYR A 68 7.14 10.63 16.02
C TYR A 68 7.91 9.42 16.54
N HIS A 69 7.24 8.26 16.68
CA HIS A 69 7.89 7.02 17.14
C HIS A 69 8.94 6.48 16.17
N CYS A 70 8.88 6.88 14.90
CA CYS A 70 9.88 6.57 13.88
C CYS A 70 10.95 7.66 13.74
N GLY A 71 11.06 8.58 14.70
CA GLY A 71 12.07 9.64 14.73
C GLY A 71 11.74 10.90 13.93
N GLN A 72 10.55 10.99 13.33
CA GLN A 72 10.08 12.17 12.58
C GLN A 72 9.34 13.13 13.51
N THR A 73 10.03 13.64 14.54
CA THR A 73 9.41 14.35 15.67
C THR A 73 8.78 15.71 15.32
N GLY A 74 9.18 16.32 14.20
CA GLY A 74 8.63 17.58 13.69
C GLY A 74 7.52 17.42 12.65
N PHE A 75 7.18 16.20 12.26
CA PHE A 75 6.19 15.95 11.22
C PHE A 75 4.79 16.38 11.66
N ARG A 76 4.11 17.16 10.82
CA ARG A 76 2.71 17.56 10.98
C ARG A 76 1.99 17.41 9.65
N VAL A 77 0.85 16.74 9.66
CA VAL A 77 0.09 16.47 8.43
C VAL A 77 -0.36 17.78 7.79
N THR A 78 -0.82 18.73 8.61
CA THR A 78 -1.28 20.05 8.16
C THR A 78 -0.18 20.86 7.48
N GLU A 79 1.04 20.85 8.02
CA GLU A 79 2.18 21.57 7.43
C GLU A 79 2.59 20.97 6.08
N HIS A 80 2.57 19.65 5.94
CA HIS A 80 2.82 19.00 4.65
C HIS A 80 1.74 19.32 3.61
N VAL A 81 0.49 19.51 4.01
CA VAL A 81 -0.56 19.99 3.09
C VAL A 81 -0.31 21.44 2.69
N LYS A 82 0.01 22.33 3.63
CA LYS A 82 0.35 23.74 3.35
C LYS A 82 1.54 23.89 2.40
N GLN A 83 2.51 22.98 2.50
CA GLN A 83 3.67 22.91 1.60
C GLN A 83 3.37 22.29 0.23
N GLY A 84 2.16 21.77 0.02
CA GLY A 84 1.77 21.10 -1.23
C GLY A 84 2.33 19.70 -1.40
N LEU A 85 2.86 19.09 -0.34
CA LEU A 85 3.42 17.73 -0.35
C LEU A 85 2.31 16.67 -0.24
N LEU A 86 1.25 16.97 0.51
CA LEU A 86 0.08 16.10 0.66
C LEU A 86 -1.17 16.73 0.01
N PRO A 87 -2.12 15.91 -0.48
CA PRO A 87 -3.39 16.41 -1.02
C PRO A 87 -4.20 17.22 0.00
N PRO A 88 -5.04 18.17 -0.43
CA PRO A 88 -5.91 18.95 0.46
C PRO A 88 -6.82 18.12 1.37
N ALA A 89 -7.21 16.91 0.94
CA ALA A 89 -8.01 15.96 1.73
C ALA A 89 -7.36 15.56 3.07
N TYR A 90 -6.06 15.82 3.26
CA TYR A 90 -5.36 15.57 4.52
C TYR A 90 -5.51 16.72 5.55
N HIS A 91 -6.10 17.86 5.17
CA HIS A 91 -6.34 19.03 6.02
C HIS A 91 -7.72 19.65 5.73
N GLU A 92 -8.78 18.85 5.76
CA GLU A 92 -10.16 19.35 5.60
C GLU A 92 -10.67 20.13 6.83
N SER A 93 -10.04 19.92 8.00
CA SER A 93 -10.33 20.63 9.24
C SER A 93 -9.11 20.65 10.17
N ASP A 94 -9.14 21.51 11.19
CA ASP A 94 -8.11 21.55 12.25
C ASP A 94 -8.32 20.51 13.36
N ASP A 95 -9.33 19.64 13.23
CA ASP A 95 -9.54 18.53 14.17
C ASP A 95 -8.34 17.57 14.11
N PRO A 96 -7.63 17.32 15.23
CA PRO A 96 -6.50 16.40 15.25
C PRO A 96 -6.92 14.95 14.93
N ASP A 97 -8.16 14.56 15.18
CA ASP A 97 -8.65 13.20 14.93
C ASP A 97 -9.41 13.06 13.61
N ARG A 98 -9.39 14.09 12.75
CA ARG A 98 -9.99 14.02 11.42
C ARG A 98 -9.44 12.80 10.65
N PRO A 99 -10.31 12.10 9.90
CA PRO A 99 -9.87 10.97 9.10
C PRO A 99 -9.00 11.46 7.95
N VAL A 100 -7.82 10.87 7.80
CA VAL A 100 -6.96 11.09 6.64
C VAL A 100 -6.73 9.78 5.89
N PRO A 101 -6.68 9.79 4.55
CA PRO A 101 -6.49 8.56 3.78
C PRO A 101 -5.19 7.84 4.13
N VAL A 102 -5.24 6.52 4.27
CA VAL A 102 -4.04 5.67 4.43
C VAL A 102 -3.25 5.62 3.12
N PHE A 103 -3.95 5.61 2.00
CA PHE A 103 -3.34 5.63 0.67
C PHE A 103 -3.41 7.05 0.10
N GLN A 104 -2.28 7.61 -0.28
CA GLN A 104 -2.22 8.99 -0.81
C GLN A 104 -2.76 9.10 -2.22
N ARG A 105 -2.62 8.04 -3.02
CA ARG A 105 -3.10 7.93 -4.39
C ARG A 105 -3.52 6.49 -4.68
N ALA A 106 -4.63 6.31 -5.37
CA ALA A 106 -5.15 4.98 -5.71
C ALA A 106 -4.19 4.23 -6.64
N GLU A 107 -3.63 4.92 -7.63
CA GLU A 107 -2.71 4.37 -8.63
C GLU A 107 -1.38 3.88 -8.07
N TRP A 108 -1.00 4.33 -6.87
CA TRP A 108 0.22 3.87 -6.20
C TRP A 108 0.08 2.51 -5.50
N ILE A 109 -1.16 2.02 -5.34
CA ILE A 109 -1.43 0.73 -4.71
C ILE A 109 -1.07 -0.39 -5.71
N GLY A 110 0.02 -1.09 -5.43
CA GLY A 110 0.42 -2.28 -6.18
C GLY A 110 -0.50 -3.46 -5.86
N ILE A 111 -0.89 -4.24 -6.87
CA ILE A 111 -1.67 -5.48 -6.68
C ILE A 111 -1.09 -6.61 -7.53
N VAL A 112 -0.59 -7.65 -6.86
CA VAL A 112 -0.09 -8.89 -7.47
C VAL A 112 -0.96 -10.06 -7.02
N VAL A 113 -1.33 -10.92 -7.97
CA VAL A 113 -2.01 -12.18 -7.66
C VAL A 113 -0.97 -13.29 -7.63
N ALA A 114 -0.78 -13.91 -6.47
CA ALA A 114 0.24 -14.95 -6.27
C ALA A 114 -0.10 -15.82 -5.05
N GLY A 115 0.51 -17.01 -4.99
CA GLY A 115 0.33 -17.97 -3.92
C GLY A 115 -0.35 -19.26 -4.39
N ASP A 116 -0.66 -20.12 -3.43
CA ASP A 116 -1.34 -21.40 -3.66
C ASP A 116 -2.85 -21.18 -3.90
N PRO A 117 -3.41 -21.61 -5.05
CA PRO A 117 -4.84 -21.53 -5.33
C PRO A 117 -5.75 -22.23 -4.30
N GLY A 118 -5.23 -23.23 -3.58
CA GLY A 118 -5.95 -23.94 -2.51
C GLY A 118 -5.94 -23.21 -1.15
N ARG A 119 -5.29 -22.04 -1.05
CA ARG A 119 -5.21 -21.23 0.18
C ARG A 119 -5.81 -19.85 -0.04
N ASN A 120 -6.19 -19.19 1.05
CA ASN A 120 -6.86 -17.88 1.06
C ASN A 120 -6.02 -16.75 1.68
N GLN A 121 -4.72 -16.97 1.85
CA GLN A 121 -3.83 -15.98 2.47
C GLN A 121 -3.54 -14.83 1.48
N SER A 122 -3.70 -13.60 1.97
CA SER A 122 -3.31 -12.36 1.29
C SER A 122 -2.47 -11.52 2.25
N LYS A 123 -1.55 -10.70 1.72
CA LYS A 123 -0.58 -9.94 2.52
C LYS A 123 -0.43 -8.51 1.97
N GLY A 124 -0.22 -7.57 2.88
CA GLY A 124 0.21 -6.21 2.55
C GLY A 124 1.68 -6.04 2.84
N TYR A 125 2.42 -5.47 1.90
CA TYR A 125 3.82 -5.10 2.04
C TYR A 125 3.96 -3.59 1.93
N VAL A 126 4.73 -3.02 2.85
CA VAL A 126 5.04 -1.60 2.91
C VAL A 126 6.51 -1.41 2.57
N SER A 127 6.82 -0.39 1.78
CA SER A 127 8.17 -0.14 1.27
C SER A 127 8.87 0.92 2.10
N ASN A 128 10.21 0.93 2.09
CA ASN A 128 10.96 2.07 2.61
C ASN A 128 10.89 3.23 1.61
N HIS A 129 9.90 4.08 1.81
CA HIS A 129 9.47 5.25 1.05
C HIS A 129 10.57 6.07 0.35
N ILE A 130 11.76 6.21 0.95
CA ILE A 130 12.87 6.96 0.38
C ILE A 130 13.50 6.29 -0.86
N GLN A 131 13.31 4.98 -1.03
CA GLN A 131 13.90 4.20 -2.13
C GLN A 131 13.13 4.36 -3.45
N GLY A 132 11.98 5.03 -3.44
CA GLY A 132 11.15 5.22 -4.63
C GLY A 132 10.11 4.10 -4.85
N PRO A 133 9.36 4.18 -5.96
CA PRO A 133 8.34 3.18 -6.30
C PRO A 133 8.97 1.81 -6.60
N PRO A 134 8.31 0.70 -6.21
CA PRO A 134 8.72 -0.62 -6.62
C PRO A 134 8.57 -0.75 -8.15
N VAL A 135 9.61 -1.26 -8.79
CA VAL A 135 9.62 -1.57 -10.22
C VAL A 135 9.68 -3.07 -10.44
N SER A 136 9.13 -3.53 -11.57
CA SER A 136 9.23 -4.94 -11.97
C SER A 136 9.82 -5.05 -13.37
N LYS A 137 10.59 -6.12 -13.59
CA LYS A 137 11.10 -6.48 -14.90
C LYS A 137 10.78 -7.94 -15.15
N ARG A 138 10.30 -8.26 -16.35
CA ARG A 138 10.09 -9.66 -16.77
C ARG A 138 11.42 -10.39 -16.70
N VAL A 139 11.47 -11.48 -15.93
CA VAL A 139 12.59 -12.42 -15.96
C VAL A 139 12.58 -13.11 -17.32
N ARG A 140 13.70 -13.02 -18.04
CA ARG A 140 13.93 -13.77 -19.28
C ARG A 140 14.94 -14.86 -18.96
N LEU A 141 14.52 -16.10 -19.15
CA LEU A 141 15.40 -17.25 -18.96
C LEU A 141 16.35 -17.35 -20.18
N PRO A 142 17.58 -17.83 -19.99
CA PRO A 142 18.47 -18.14 -21.10
C PRO A 142 17.92 -19.29 -21.95
N GLU A 143 18.32 -19.38 -23.22
CA GLU A 143 17.82 -20.41 -24.15
C GLU A 143 18.09 -21.84 -23.64
N ASN A 144 19.20 -22.05 -22.95
CA ASN A 144 19.62 -23.34 -22.39
C ASN A 144 19.16 -23.55 -20.93
N TRP A 145 18.05 -22.93 -20.50
CA TRP A 145 17.57 -23.02 -19.11
C TRP A 145 17.34 -24.45 -18.63
N GLU A 146 16.80 -25.34 -19.47
CA GLU A 146 16.54 -26.74 -19.09
C GLU A 146 17.83 -27.50 -18.78
N GLU A 147 18.92 -27.24 -19.52
CA GLU A 147 20.24 -27.83 -19.26
C GLU A 147 20.81 -27.34 -17.92
N LEU A 148 20.72 -26.04 -17.67
CA LEU A 148 21.15 -25.42 -16.41
C LEU A 148 20.37 -25.97 -15.21
N LEU A 149 19.06 -26.20 -15.38
CA LEU A 149 18.20 -26.76 -14.34
C LEU A 149 18.52 -28.23 -14.05
N ALA A 150 18.81 -29.03 -15.10
CA ALA A 150 19.17 -30.43 -14.95
C ALA A 150 20.51 -30.59 -14.22
N ALA A 151 21.50 -29.74 -14.50
CA ALA A 151 22.82 -29.78 -13.86
C ALA A 151 22.81 -29.36 -12.38
N ALA A 152 21.76 -28.65 -11.93
CA ALA A 152 21.62 -28.16 -10.56
C ALA A 152 20.86 -29.11 -9.62
N ARG A 153 20.30 -30.21 -10.14
CA ARG A 153 19.61 -31.25 -9.38
C ARG A 153 20.58 -32.36 -9.00
#